data_AF-A0A2T2XWL8-F1
#
_entry.id   AF-A0A2T2XWL8-F1
#
_cell.length_a   1.000
_cell.length_b   1.000
_cell.length_c   1.000
_cell.angle_alpha   90.00
_cell.angle_beta   90.00
_cell.angle_gamma   90.00
#
_symmetry.space_group_name_H-M   'P 1'
#
loop_
_entity.id
_entity.type
_entity.pdbx_description
1 polymer ?
#
loop_
_entity_poly.entity_id
_entity_poly.type
_entity_poly.pdbx_seq_one_letter_code
_entity_poly.pdbx_strand_id
1 'polypeptide(L)'
;MACNCFQTIKQRMDERMREAVASNCVEVDESDFDNRVFILEKGDFCDVMLPYRFRYYRRKKNGEPEQRCTNADTRIAINYCPFCGTKFNGKEPTSTDS
;
A
#
# COMPACT_ATOMS: atom_id res chain seq x y z
N MET A 1 -4.83 13.92 -5.98
CA MET A 1 -3.62 13.54 -5.23
C MET A 1 -2.59 14.67 -5.39
N ALA A 2 -1.90 15.12 -4.34
CA ALA A 2 -0.97 16.27 -4.39
C ALA A 2 0.36 15.95 -5.10
N CYS A 3 0.58 14.71 -5.52
CA CYS A 3 1.68 14.33 -6.40
C CYS A 3 1.27 13.16 -7.30
N ASN A 4 2.06 12.89 -8.34
CA ASN A 4 1.85 11.77 -9.27
C ASN A 4 2.85 10.61 -9.05
N CYS A 5 3.57 10.60 -7.92
CA CYS A 5 4.69 9.67 -7.74
C CYS A 5 4.28 8.19 -7.80
N PHE A 6 3.13 7.80 -7.25
CA PHE A 6 2.65 6.42 -7.35
C PHE A 6 2.43 6.00 -8.81
N GLN A 7 1.83 6.85 -9.65
CA GLN A 7 1.68 6.55 -11.09
C GLN A 7 3.03 6.44 -11.79
N THR A 8 3.93 7.39 -11.54
CA THR A 8 5.28 7.40 -12.15
C THR A 8 6.10 6.18 -11.74
N ILE A 9 6.10 5.80 -10.45
CA ILE A 9 6.84 4.65 -9.95
C ILE A 9 6.20 3.35 -10.45
N LYS A 10 4.87 3.25 -10.50
CA LYS A 10 4.17 2.10 -11.08
C LYS A 10 4.65 1.84 -12.50
N GLN A 11 4.64 2.86 -13.35
CA GLN A 11 5.07 2.72 -14.75
C GLN A 11 6.53 2.27 -14.87
N ARG A 12 7.44 2.93 -14.14
CA ARG A 12 8.86 2.58 -14.17
C ARG A 12 9.14 1.17 -13.64
N MET A 13 8.39 0.73 -12.64
CA MET A 13 8.50 -0.63 -12.10
C MET A 13 7.99 -1.65 -13.12
N ASP A 14 6.83 -1.42 -13.74
CA ASP A 14 6.28 -2.31 -14.76
C ASP A 14 7.27 -2.48 -15.94
N GLU A 15 7.78 -1.37 -16.48
CA GLU A 15 8.79 -1.38 -17.56
C GLU A 15 10.02 -2.20 -17.16
N ARG A 16 10.61 -1.90 -16.00
CA ARG A 16 11.82 -2.57 -15.52
C ARG A 16 11.60 -4.06 -15.23
N MET A 17 10.45 -4.44 -14.70
CA MET A 17 10.15 -5.85 -14.42
C MET A 17 9.95 -6.63 -15.71
N ARG A 18 9.25 -6.06 -16.71
CA ARG A 18 9.09 -6.68 -18.04
C ARG A 18 10.42 -6.89 -18.73
N GLU A 19 11.30 -5.89 -18.72
CA GLU A 19 12.66 -6.02 -19.25
C GLU A 19 13.42 -7.18 -18.58
N ALA A 20 13.32 -7.29 -17.25
CA ALA A 20 14.03 -8.33 -16.49
C ALA A 20 13.55 -9.75 -16.78
N VAL A 21 12.30 -9.94 -17.22
CA VAL A 21 11.72 -11.27 -17.52
C VAL A 21 11.40 -11.48 -19.01
N ALA A 22 11.84 -10.58 -19.90
CA ALA A 22 11.43 -10.55 -21.31
C ALA A 22 11.67 -11.88 -22.06
N SER A 23 12.70 -12.64 -21.69
CA SER A 23 12.98 -13.95 -22.30
C SER A 23 12.08 -15.09 -21.83
N ASN A 24 11.38 -14.92 -20.70
CA ASN A 24 10.67 -15.99 -19.98
C ASN A 24 9.21 -15.65 -19.65
N CYS A 25 8.71 -14.46 -20.02
CA CYS A 25 7.37 -14.00 -19.73
C CYS A 25 6.52 -13.97 -21.01
N VAL A 26 5.50 -14.83 -21.06
CA VAL A 26 4.56 -14.91 -22.19
C VAL A 26 3.44 -13.87 -22.04
N GLU A 27 2.99 -13.64 -20.81
CA GLU A 27 1.93 -12.70 -20.46
C GLU A 27 2.14 -12.20 -19.02
N VAL A 28 1.70 -10.98 -18.74
CA VAL A 28 1.67 -10.41 -17.38
C VAL A 28 0.21 -10.36 -16.93
N ASP A 29 -0.13 -11.13 -15.90
CA ASP A 29 -1.46 -11.18 -15.28
C ASP A 29 -1.80 -9.86 -14.54
N GLU A 30 -0.90 -9.38 -13.68
CA GLU A 30 -1.08 -8.11 -12.94
C GLU A 30 0.26 -7.42 -12.67
N SER A 31 0.25 -6.08 -12.63
CA SER A 31 1.39 -5.23 -12.24
C SER A 31 0.86 -3.93 -11.62
N ASP A 32 0.74 -3.89 -10.29
CA ASP A 32 0.31 -2.72 -9.52
C ASP A 32 0.85 -2.79 -8.07
N PHE A 33 0.64 -1.72 -7.30
CA PHE A 33 0.85 -1.74 -5.86
C PHE A 33 -0.23 -2.57 -5.17
N ASP A 34 0.19 -3.50 -4.31
CA ASP A 34 -0.73 -4.25 -3.44
C ASP A 34 -1.37 -3.32 -2.37
N ASN A 35 -2.54 -3.68 -1.87
CA ASN A 35 -3.31 -2.97 -0.84
C ASN A 35 -3.74 -1.54 -1.25
N ARG A 36 -4.21 -1.36 -2.49
CA ARG A 36 -4.91 -0.13 -2.88
C ARG A 36 -6.16 0.06 -2.02
N VAL A 37 -6.41 1.31 -1.62
CA VAL A 37 -7.54 1.68 -0.77
C VAL A 37 -8.42 2.68 -1.48
N PHE A 38 -9.71 2.41 -1.46
CA PHE A 38 -10.73 3.37 -1.87
C PHE A 38 -11.09 4.27 -0.69
N ILE A 39 -10.88 5.58 -0.83
CA ILE A 39 -11.14 6.57 0.21
C ILE A 39 -12.42 7.32 -0.17
N LEU A 40 -13.44 7.22 0.70
CA LEU A 40 -14.76 7.84 0.49
C LEU A 40 -14.78 9.35 0.79
N GLU A 41 -13.76 9.86 1.48
CA GLU A 41 -13.64 11.29 1.74
C GLU A 41 -13.08 12.03 0.52
N LYS A 42 -13.63 13.21 0.23
CA LYS A 42 -13.05 14.13 -0.76
C LYS A 42 -11.76 14.74 -0.22
N GLY A 43 -10.75 14.84 -1.06
CA GLY A 43 -9.48 15.45 -0.70
C GLY A 43 -8.29 14.70 -1.26
N ASP A 44 -7.13 15.03 -0.70
CA ASP A 44 -5.85 14.48 -1.08
C ASP A 44 -5.35 13.48 -0.03
N PHE A 45 -5.34 12.21 -0.41
CA PHE A 45 -4.94 11.10 0.44
C PHE A 45 -4.07 10.12 -0.34
N CYS A 46 -3.28 9.31 0.39
CA CYS A 46 -2.60 8.16 -0.21
C CYS A 46 -3.60 7.02 -0.45
N ASP A 47 -3.66 6.52 -1.68
CA ASP A 47 -4.51 5.41 -2.09
C ASP A 47 -3.82 4.04 -1.93
N VAL A 48 -2.68 3.97 -1.24
CA VAL A 48 -1.94 2.74 -0.94
C VAL A 48 -1.59 2.70 0.55
N MET A 49 -1.87 1.56 1.20
CA MET A 49 -1.49 1.33 2.59
C MET A 49 -0.29 0.39 2.66
N LEU A 50 0.61 0.62 3.62
CA LEU A 50 1.74 -0.28 3.86
C LEU A 50 1.30 -1.45 4.75
N PRO A 51 1.29 -2.70 4.26
CA PRO A 51 0.94 -3.84 5.09
C PRO A 51 2.07 -4.19 6.07
N TYR A 52 1.72 -4.45 7.33
CA TYR A 52 2.62 -4.99 8.34
C TYR A 52 2.10 -6.36 8.79
N ARG A 53 2.81 -7.43 8.43
CA ARG A 53 2.43 -8.80 8.78
C ARG A 53 3.00 -9.17 10.14
N PHE A 54 2.13 -9.54 11.07
CA PHE A 54 2.51 -10.00 12.41
C PHE A 54 1.71 -11.25 12.74
N ARG A 55 2.38 -12.39 12.71
CA ARG A 55 1.78 -13.71 12.90
C ARG A 55 2.47 -14.42 14.03
N TYR A 56 1.70 -15.04 14.91
CA TYR A 56 2.21 -15.66 16.12
C TYR A 56 1.42 -16.90 16.50
N TYR A 57 2.05 -17.84 17.17
CA TYR A 57 1.36 -18.97 17.79
C TYR A 57 1.06 -18.61 19.24
N ARG A 58 -0.21 -18.72 19.64
CA ARG A 58 -0.59 -18.51 21.04
C ARG A 58 0.04 -19.59 21.90
N ARG A 59 0.30 -19.24 23.16
CA ARG A 59 0.83 -20.17 24.14
C ARG A 59 -0.31 -20.98 24.76
N LYS A 60 -0.19 -22.30 24.76
CA LYS A 60 -1.05 -23.22 25.53
C LYS A 60 -0.74 -23.12 27.03
N LYS A 61 -1.61 -23.69 27.87
CA LYS A 61 -1.39 -23.75 29.34
C LYS A 61 -0.09 -24.47 29.72
N ASN A 62 0.35 -25.46 28.93
CA ASN A 62 1.60 -26.19 29.14
C ASN A 62 2.85 -25.45 28.61
N GLY A 63 2.71 -24.21 28.12
CA GLY A 63 3.82 -23.41 27.62
C GLY A 63 4.18 -23.64 26.15
N GLU A 64 3.66 -24.69 25.51
CA GLU A 64 3.88 -24.98 24.09
C GLU A 64 3.06 -24.07 23.17
N PRO A 65 3.46 -23.89 21.90
CA PRO A 65 2.64 -23.19 20.92
C PRO A 65 1.36 -23.98 20.56
N GLU A 66 0.27 -23.27 20.34
CA GLU A 66 -0.91 -23.79 19.62
C GLU A 66 -0.51 -24.22 18.20
N GLN A 67 -1.21 -25.21 17.64
CA GLN A 67 -0.97 -25.64 16.25
C GLN A 67 -1.38 -24.57 15.24
N ARG A 68 -2.39 -23.75 15.58
CA ARG A 68 -2.93 -22.72 14.71
C ARG A 68 -2.12 -21.43 14.85
N CYS A 69 -1.63 -20.91 13.73
CA CYS A 69 -1.05 -19.58 13.66
C CYS A 69 -2.15 -18.51 13.76
N THR A 70 -1.93 -17.50 14.58
CA THR A 70 -2.82 -16.34 14.75
C THR A 70 -2.31 -15.18 13.93
N ASN A 71 -3.18 -14.58 13.11
CA ASN A 71 -2.88 -13.39 12.34
C ASN A 71 -3.25 -12.15 13.16
N ALA A 72 -2.29 -11.26 13.35
CA ALA A 72 -2.46 -9.92 13.93
C ALA A 72 -1.82 -8.88 13.00
N ASP A 73 -1.97 -9.10 11.70
CA ASP A 73 -1.53 -8.19 10.64
C ASP A 73 -2.23 -6.82 10.80
N THR A 74 -1.50 -5.73 10.54
CA THR A 74 -2.02 -4.35 10.56
C THR A 74 -1.58 -3.60 9.30
N ARG A 75 -2.06 -2.37 9.12
CA ARG A 75 -1.68 -1.49 8.01
C ARG A 75 -1.29 -0.11 8.54
N ILE A 76 -0.29 0.51 7.92
CA ILE A 76 0.16 1.86 8.25
C ILE A 76 -0.41 2.83 7.20
N ALA A 77 -1.20 3.78 7.67
CA ALA A 77 -1.64 4.93 6.88
C ALA A 77 -0.55 5.99 6.82
N ILE A 78 -0.18 6.39 5.61
CA ILE A 78 0.83 7.42 5.39
C ILE A 78 0.17 8.75 5.01
N ASN A 79 0.65 9.83 5.60
CA ASN A 79 0.18 11.20 5.35
C ASN A 79 1.18 12.02 4.53
N TYR A 80 2.21 11.38 3.97
CA TYR A 80 3.15 11.96 3.01
C TYR A 80 3.49 10.94 1.94
N CYS A 81 3.86 11.43 0.76
CA CYS A 81 4.36 10.60 -0.33
C CYS A 81 5.74 10.03 0.05
N PRO A 82 5.94 8.70 0.03
CA PRO A 82 7.21 8.09 0.41
C PRO A 82 8.32 8.33 -0.63
N PHE A 83 7.97 8.82 -1.83
CA PHE A 83 8.90 9.04 -2.92
C PHE A 83 9.41 10.48 -3.02
N CYS A 84 8.57 11.48 -2.73
CA CYS A 84 8.93 12.90 -2.84
C CYS A 84 8.77 13.70 -1.56
N GLY A 85 8.20 13.12 -0.50
CA GLY A 85 7.99 13.79 0.79
C GLY A 85 6.80 14.78 0.83
N THR A 86 6.10 15.00 -0.29
CA THR A 86 4.90 15.85 -0.32
C THR A 86 3.86 15.34 0.68
N LYS A 87 3.44 16.20 1.60
CA LYS A 87 2.39 15.89 2.57
C LYS A 87 1.03 15.81 1.86
N PHE A 88 0.25 14.78 2.18
CA PHE A 88 -1.13 14.69 1.75
C PHE A 88 -1.98 15.60 2.65
N ASN A 89 -2.64 16.58 2.05
CA ASN A 89 -3.33 17.63 2.80
C ASN A 89 -4.72 17.20 3.33
N GLY A 90 -5.16 15.99 3.03
CA GLY A 90 -6.44 15.47 3.47
C GLY A 90 -7.60 16.25 2.83
N LYS A 91 -8.61 16.56 3.64
CA LYS A 91 -9.89 17.14 3.20
C LYS A 91 -9.70 18.38 2.31
N GLU A 92 -10.57 18.52 1.31
CA GLU A 92 -10.69 19.76 0.54
C GLU A 92 -10.88 20.94 1.51
N PRO A 93 -10.19 22.08 1.32
CA PRO A 93 -10.50 23.27 2.10
C PRO A 93 -11.97 23.61 1.85
N THR A 94 -12.75 23.68 2.93
CA THR A 94 -14.13 24.15 2.88
C THR A 94 -14.11 25.49 2.16
N SER A 95 -14.72 25.56 0.98
CA SER A 95 -14.99 26.83 0.30
C SER A 95 -15.61 27.76 1.32
N THR A 96 -14.87 28.78 1.74
CA THR A 96 -15.43 29.87 2.53
C THR A 96 -16.57 30.44 1.71
N ASP A 97 -17.78 30.40 2.28
CA ASP A 97 -18.97 30.98 1.69
C ASP A 97 -18.69 32.44 1.26
N SER A 98 -19.28 32.76 0.11
CA SER A 98 -19.19 34.06 -0.59
C SER A 98 -19.79 35.21 0.20
#